data_AF-A0A9W8BAT0-F1
#
_entry.id   AF-A0A9W8BAT0-F1
#
_cell.length_a   1.000
_cell.length_b   1.000
_cell.length_c   1.000
_cell.angle_alpha   90.00
_cell.angle_beta   90.00
_cell.angle_gamma   90.00
#
_symmetry.space_group_name_H-M   'P 1'
#
loop_
_entity.id
_entity.type
_entity.pdbx_description
1 polymer ?
#
loop_
_entity_poly.entity_id
_entity_poly.type
_entity_poly.pdbx_seq_one_letter_code
_entity_poly.pdbx_strand_id
1 'polypeptide(L)'
;MFVPKSALARFTASTQAIPTRLTTLADFGLELTPDGRAVDAHGQPYNFKVHGRDYDANSRRFLALVTVLASLVKVRLIQDCGLIERPVPDSAPRACSILYSPDALTTSDPLMVFAVGSGEPLGVVNKASLVNEGLTIGSLLPIVADAQQNGYKVLILNLYENALVAGQPWPFIPDDFEMDPIPGSDTPDAHLQSVVEVYLATAASRRIHIVTYNDGSRLMLDYLSCLTNATAQTLKDRVQAVAMLAPTHHFDGQYTPSFQRWVQAHSRAWRLTEIPTSAMGAITTDSSHGCDCQLVGAGDNTSGDHLLTLAWPEVLQYLRSRAL
;
A
#
# COMPACT_ATOMS: atom_id res chain seq x y z
N MET A 1 -26.55 -5.02 47.59
CA MET A 1 -25.33 -4.40 48.15
C MET A 1 -25.04 -3.17 47.30
N PHE A 2 -25.16 -1.99 47.92
CA PHE A 2 -25.12 -0.65 47.33
C PHE A 2 -23.81 0.00 47.74
N VAL A 3 -22.95 0.46 46.82
CA VAL A 3 -21.90 1.51 47.00
C VAL A 3 -21.38 1.94 45.59
N PRO A 4 -20.88 3.16 45.32
CA PRO A 4 -21.59 4.46 45.32
C PRO A 4 -21.34 5.29 44.03
N LYS A 5 -22.20 6.31 43.83
CA LYS A 5 -21.93 7.50 43.01
C LYS A 5 -20.93 8.41 43.75
N SER A 6 -19.70 8.52 43.27
CA SER A 6 -18.86 9.73 43.47
C SER A 6 -17.49 9.62 42.77
N ALA A 7 -17.41 10.16 41.56
CA ALA A 7 -16.22 10.86 41.06
C ALA A 7 -16.63 11.82 39.92
N LEU A 8 -17.72 12.56 40.15
CA LEU A 8 -18.07 13.74 39.36
C LEU A 8 -17.30 14.92 39.96
N ALA A 9 -16.05 15.09 39.55
CA ALA A 9 -15.33 16.35 39.74
C ALA A 9 -14.22 16.49 38.69
N ARG A 10 -14.54 17.30 37.68
CA ARG A 10 -13.61 18.18 36.95
C ARG A 10 -12.58 17.48 36.06
N PHE A 11 -13.05 16.99 34.92
CA PHE A 11 -12.40 17.38 33.67
C PHE A 11 -13.26 18.47 33.04
N THR A 12 -12.84 19.71 33.21
CA THR A 12 -13.25 20.80 32.33
C THR A 12 -12.90 20.35 30.93
N ALA A 13 -13.94 20.10 30.14
CA ALA A 13 -13.84 20.06 28.70
C ALA A 13 -13.13 21.35 28.24
N SER A 14 -11.83 21.26 27.99
CA SER A 14 -11.21 22.09 26.98
C SER A 14 -11.52 21.44 25.65
N THR A 15 -12.80 21.48 25.27
CA THR A 15 -13.23 21.47 23.88
C THR A 15 -12.67 22.72 23.23
N GLN A 16 -11.38 22.72 22.91
CA GLN A 16 -10.97 23.34 21.66
C GLN A 16 -11.47 22.40 20.59
N ALA A 17 -12.61 22.79 20.00
CA ALA A 17 -13.21 22.11 18.88
C ALA A 17 -12.13 21.77 17.85
N ILE A 18 -11.93 20.46 17.62
CA ILE A 18 -11.39 20.00 16.34
C ILE A 18 -12.25 20.69 15.28
N PRO A 19 -11.67 21.42 14.30
CA PRO A 19 -12.45 22.05 13.26
C PRO A 19 -13.38 21.01 12.66
N THR A 20 -14.67 21.34 12.63
CA THR A 20 -15.74 20.60 11.96
C THR A 20 -15.24 20.15 10.59
N ARG A 21 -14.83 18.87 10.53
CA ARG A 21 -14.42 18.07 9.37
C ARG A 21 -13.58 18.82 8.32
N LEU A 22 -12.26 18.87 8.52
CA LEU A 22 -11.33 19.17 7.42
C LEU A 22 -11.54 18.09 6.32
N THR A 23 -12.08 18.49 5.17
CA THR A 23 -12.49 17.56 4.09
C THR A 23 -11.91 17.91 2.72
N THR A 24 -11.38 19.12 2.58
CA THR A 24 -10.84 19.65 1.33
C THR A 24 -9.45 20.25 1.55
N LEU A 25 -8.63 20.37 0.50
CA LEU A 25 -7.31 21.03 0.60
C LEU A 25 -7.41 22.49 1.07
N ALA A 26 -8.48 23.19 0.68
CA ALA A 26 -8.75 24.56 1.07
C ALA A 26 -8.92 24.71 2.59
N ASP A 27 -9.47 23.70 3.28
CA ASP A 27 -9.57 23.69 4.75
C ASP A 27 -8.20 23.68 5.43
N PHE A 28 -7.16 23.25 4.70
CA PHE A 28 -5.77 23.27 5.14
C PHE A 28 -5.02 24.53 4.69
N GLY A 29 -5.68 25.44 3.95
CA GLY A 29 -5.05 26.58 3.30
C GLY A 29 -4.18 26.20 2.09
N LEU A 30 -4.47 25.05 1.47
CA LEU A 30 -3.69 24.48 0.38
C LEU A 30 -4.49 24.41 -0.91
N GLU A 31 -3.78 24.46 -2.04
CA GLU A 31 -4.26 24.17 -3.37
C GLU A 31 -3.37 23.12 -4.05
N LEU A 32 -3.93 22.45 -5.06
CA LEU A 32 -3.18 21.47 -5.84
C LEU A 32 -2.58 22.15 -7.08
N THR A 33 -1.28 22.04 -7.23
CA THR A 33 -0.59 22.49 -8.45
C THR A 33 -0.87 21.53 -9.62
N PRO A 34 -0.64 21.96 -10.88
CA PRO A 34 -0.81 21.08 -12.05
C PRO A 34 0.04 19.79 -12.02
N ASP A 35 1.21 19.83 -11.37
CA ASP A 35 2.09 18.67 -11.15
C ASP A 35 1.67 17.80 -9.95
N GLY A 36 0.58 18.15 -9.27
CA GLY A 36 -0.04 17.35 -8.22
C GLY A 36 0.53 17.59 -6.81
N ARG A 37 1.18 18.73 -6.56
CA ARG A 37 1.70 19.08 -5.22
C ARG A 37 0.68 19.92 -4.46
N ALA A 38 0.57 19.70 -3.15
CA ALA A 38 -0.25 20.52 -2.27
C ALA A 38 0.58 21.68 -1.72
N VAL A 39 0.21 22.91 -2.07
CA VAL A 39 0.95 24.13 -1.68
C VAL A 39 0.03 25.21 -1.13
N ASP A 40 0.54 26.10 -0.31
CA ASP A 40 -0.19 27.29 0.15
C ASP A 40 -0.24 28.39 -0.92
N ALA A 41 -0.89 29.51 -0.60
CA ALA A 41 -1.01 30.67 -1.48
C ALA A 41 0.33 31.34 -1.87
N HIS A 42 1.44 30.95 -1.22
CA HIS A 42 2.80 31.40 -1.51
C HIS A 42 3.63 30.31 -2.22
N GLY A 43 3.01 29.20 -2.63
CA GLY A 43 3.66 28.07 -3.26
C GLY A 43 4.51 27.24 -2.30
N GLN A 44 4.33 27.38 -0.99
CA GLN A 44 5.09 26.61 0.01
C GLN A 44 4.40 25.29 0.34
N PRO A 45 5.16 24.22 0.63
CA PRO A 45 4.60 22.92 0.98
C PRO A 45 3.93 22.96 2.36
N TYR A 46 3.20 21.89 2.67
CA TYR A 46 2.54 21.73 3.96
C TYR A 46 3.50 21.92 5.15
N ASN A 47 3.16 22.86 6.05
CA ASN A 47 3.87 23.02 7.32
C ASN A 47 3.26 22.13 8.40
N PHE A 48 3.98 21.10 8.86
CA PHE A 48 3.51 20.22 9.93
C PHE A 48 3.34 20.93 11.28
N LYS A 49 4.14 21.96 11.59
CA LYS A 49 4.21 22.57 12.93
C LYS A 49 3.31 23.80 13.09
N VAL A 50 2.06 23.71 12.62
CA VAL A 50 1.09 24.84 12.73
C VAL A 50 0.70 25.11 14.18
N HIS A 51 0.61 24.07 15.02
CA HIS A 51 0.27 24.17 16.44
C HIS A 51 1.52 24.19 17.34
N GLY A 52 2.65 24.70 16.85
CA GLY A 52 3.88 24.80 17.62
C GLY A 52 4.37 23.44 18.14
N ARG A 53 4.42 23.27 19.47
CA ARG A 53 4.89 22.04 20.14
C ARG A 53 3.79 21.01 20.42
N ASP A 54 2.54 21.29 20.06
CA ASP A 54 1.45 20.33 20.19
C ASP A 54 1.55 19.25 19.10
N TYR A 55 2.31 18.20 19.40
CA TYR A 55 2.57 17.11 18.48
C TYR A 55 1.30 16.35 18.09
N ASP A 56 0.36 16.18 19.01
CA ASP A 56 -0.87 15.42 18.80
C ASP A 56 -1.83 16.17 17.87
N ALA A 57 -1.99 17.49 18.07
CA ALA A 57 -2.77 18.33 17.17
C ALA A 57 -2.16 18.35 15.76
N ASN A 58 -0.83 18.49 15.65
CA ASN A 58 -0.13 18.48 14.36
C ASN A 58 -0.25 17.13 13.64
N SER A 59 -0.14 16.01 14.38
CA SER A 59 -0.28 14.65 13.83
C SER A 59 -1.69 14.38 13.34
N ARG A 60 -2.72 14.74 14.12
CA ARG A 60 -4.12 14.62 13.69
C ARG A 60 -4.40 15.44 12.43
N ARG A 61 -3.88 16.66 12.37
CA ARG A 61 -4.01 17.52 11.18
C ARG A 61 -3.30 16.93 9.97
N PHE A 62 -2.09 16.38 10.13
CA PHE A 62 -1.37 15.70 9.05
C PHE A 62 -2.15 14.49 8.51
N LEU A 63 -2.68 13.64 9.39
CA LEU A 63 -3.48 12.48 8.97
C LEU A 63 -4.76 12.90 8.25
N ALA A 64 -5.43 13.96 8.71
CA ALA A 64 -6.57 14.52 8.02
C ALA A 64 -6.20 15.00 6.59
N LEU A 65 -5.03 15.63 6.41
CA LEU A 65 -4.54 16.01 5.08
C LEU A 65 -4.24 14.79 4.19
N VAL A 66 -3.56 13.77 4.73
CA VAL A 66 -3.29 12.50 4.03
C VAL A 66 -4.58 11.88 3.52
N THR A 67 -5.67 12.00 4.26
CA THR A 67 -6.99 11.47 3.89
C THR A 67 -7.57 12.14 2.66
N VAL A 68 -7.49 13.47 2.62
CA VAL A 68 -7.94 14.28 1.49
C VAL A 68 -7.13 13.94 0.25
N LEU A 69 -5.80 13.86 0.39
CA LEU A 69 -4.90 13.52 -0.70
C LEU A 69 -5.07 12.07 -1.18
N ALA A 70 -5.24 11.11 -0.28
CA ALA A 70 -5.50 9.71 -0.62
C ALA A 70 -6.82 9.55 -1.38
N SER A 71 -7.87 10.27 -0.97
CA SER A 71 -9.14 10.30 -1.68
C SER A 71 -8.95 10.82 -3.11
N LEU A 72 -8.13 11.86 -3.28
CA LEU A 72 -7.79 12.39 -4.59
C LEU A 72 -6.96 11.41 -5.44
N VAL A 73 -5.98 10.70 -4.84
CA VAL A 73 -5.24 9.61 -5.52
C VAL A 73 -6.20 8.56 -6.05
N LYS A 74 -7.15 8.10 -5.22
CA LYS A 74 -8.14 7.10 -5.62
C LYS A 74 -9.02 7.59 -6.77
N VAL A 75 -9.50 8.84 -6.71
CA VAL A 75 -10.26 9.46 -7.81
C VAL A 75 -9.43 9.48 -9.10
N ARG A 76 -8.14 9.84 -9.02
CA ARG A 76 -7.23 9.89 -10.17
C ARG A 76 -6.94 8.51 -10.75
N LEU A 77 -6.78 7.48 -9.90
CA LEU A 77 -6.62 6.10 -10.36
C LEU A 77 -7.88 5.61 -11.11
N ILE A 78 -9.07 6.02 -10.67
CA ILE A 78 -10.32 5.68 -11.35
C ILE A 78 -10.46 6.45 -12.67
N GLN A 79 -10.23 7.76 -12.65
CA GLN A 79 -10.50 8.63 -13.80
C GLN A 79 -9.40 8.58 -14.86
N ASP A 80 -8.14 8.71 -14.43
CA ASP A 80 -7.00 8.88 -15.33
C ASP A 80 -6.42 7.53 -15.76
N CYS A 81 -6.46 6.51 -14.87
CA CYS A 81 -6.03 5.14 -15.18
C CYS A 81 -7.20 4.20 -15.52
N GLY A 82 -8.44 4.70 -15.51
CA GLY A 82 -9.64 3.95 -15.87
C GLY A 82 -9.97 2.77 -14.96
N LEU A 83 -9.46 2.74 -13.71
CA LEU A 83 -9.69 1.62 -12.80
C LEU A 83 -11.12 1.61 -12.25
N ILE A 84 -11.60 0.42 -11.91
CA ILE A 84 -12.90 0.17 -11.28
C ILE A 84 -12.66 -0.17 -9.81
N GLU A 85 -13.46 0.45 -8.95
CA GLU A 85 -13.50 0.16 -7.52
C GLU A 85 -14.48 -0.98 -7.22
N ARG A 86 -14.06 -1.91 -6.37
CA ARG A 86 -14.97 -2.93 -5.81
C ARG A 86 -14.80 -3.12 -4.31
N PRO A 87 -15.92 -3.34 -3.59
CA PRO A 87 -15.88 -3.68 -2.18
C PRO A 87 -15.32 -5.10 -1.97
N VAL A 88 -14.61 -5.32 -0.88
CA VAL A 88 -14.19 -6.65 -0.41
C VAL A 88 -14.52 -6.78 1.08
N PRO A 89 -15.24 -7.82 1.52
CA PRO A 89 -15.91 -8.84 0.71
C PRO A 89 -17.18 -8.29 0.01
N ASP A 90 -17.49 -8.80 -1.19
CA ASP A 90 -18.63 -8.34 -2.03
C ASP A 90 -19.99 -8.35 -1.33
N SER A 91 -20.18 -9.26 -0.37
CA SER A 91 -21.44 -9.49 0.33
C SER A 91 -21.56 -8.77 1.68
N ALA A 92 -20.52 -8.04 2.11
CA ALA A 92 -20.53 -7.41 3.42
C ALA A 92 -21.21 -6.02 3.38
N PRO A 93 -22.06 -5.68 4.37
CA PRO A 93 -22.66 -4.35 4.47
C PRO A 93 -21.62 -3.24 4.71
N ARG A 94 -20.39 -3.64 5.08
CA ARG A 94 -19.23 -2.85 5.40
C ARG A 94 -18.05 -3.51 4.71
N ALA A 95 -17.32 -2.80 3.84
CA ALA A 95 -16.27 -3.40 3.02
C ALA A 95 -15.14 -2.39 2.78
N CYS A 96 -13.92 -2.91 2.59
CA CYS A 96 -12.79 -2.14 2.07
C CYS A 96 -12.80 -2.18 0.55
N SER A 97 -11.94 -1.40 -0.10
CA SER A 97 -11.93 -1.33 -1.56
C SER A 97 -10.67 -1.95 -2.17
N ILE A 98 -10.85 -2.58 -3.31
CA ILE A 98 -9.77 -2.81 -4.27
C ILE A 98 -10.00 -1.98 -5.52
N LEU A 99 -8.94 -1.73 -6.28
CA LEU A 99 -9.02 -1.13 -7.61
C LEU A 99 -8.48 -2.09 -8.64
N TYR A 100 -9.12 -2.24 -9.79
CA TYR A 100 -8.58 -3.07 -10.87
C TYR A 100 -8.98 -2.55 -12.25
N SER A 101 -8.21 -2.91 -13.27
CA SER A 101 -8.51 -2.54 -14.65
C SER A 101 -9.84 -3.16 -15.11
N PRO A 102 -10.61 -2.48 -15.97
CA PRO A 102 -11.73 -3.12 -16.66
C PRO A 102 -11.24 -4.41 -17.31
N ASP A 103 -12.06 -5.46 -17.27
CA ASP A 103 -11.78 -6.81 -17.81
C ASP A 103 -10.61 -7.59 -17.19
N ALA A 104 -9.90 -7.08 -16.16
CA ALA A 104 -8.70 -7.73 -15.59
C ALA A 104 -8.90 -9.20 -15.16
N LEU A 105 -10.14 -9.57 -14.80
CA LEU A 105 -10.49 -10.93 -14.39
C LEU A 105 -10.86 -11.84 -15.58
N THR A 106 -11.23 -11.27 -16.72
CA THR A 106 -11.75 -12.02 -17.87
C THR A 106 -10.77 -12.09 -19.05
N THR A 107 -9.83 -11.15 -19.15
CA THR A 107 -8.78 -11.18 -20.19
C THR A 107 -7.63 -12.12 -19.83
N SER A 108 -6.93 -12.62 -20.85
CA SER A 108 -5.68 -13.38 -20.72
C SER A 108 -4.42 -12.49 -20.69
N ASP A 109 -4.59 -11.18 -20.78
CA ASP A 109 -3.50 -10.19 -20.68
C ASP A 109 -2.72 -10.33 -19.37
N PRO A 110 -1.43 -9.94 -19.32
CA PRO A 110 -0.65 -10.08 -18.10
C PRO A 110 -1.23 -9.18 -17.00
N LEU A 111 -1.37 -9.72 -15.80
CA LEU A 111 -1.97 -9.05 -14.65
C LEU A 111 -0.86 -8.67 -13.65
N MET A 112 -0.78 -7.38 -13.34
CA MET A 112 0.08 -6.85 -12.30
C MET A 112 -0.71 -6.54 -11.04
N VAL A 113 -0.30 -7.14 -9.92
CA VAL A 113 -0.96 -7.03 -8.63
C VAL A 113 -0.10 -6.22 -7.67
N PHE A 114 -0.58 -5.04 -7.25
CA PHE A 114 0.07 -4.21 -6.25
C PHE A 114 -0.53 -4.50 -4.86
N ALA A 115 0.22 -5.23 -4.03
CA ALA A 115 -0.15 -5.53 -2.65
C ALA A 115 0.63 -4.64 -1.68
N VAL A 116 0.00 -3.56 -1.23
CA VAL A 116 0.63 -2.57 -0.34
C VAL A 116 0.39 -2.98 1.13
N GLY A 117 1.43 -2.86 1.98
CA GLY A 117 1.45 -3.51 3.29
C GLY A 117 2.04 -2.69 4.46
N SER A 118 1.75 -1.40 4.59
CA SER A 118 2.32 -0.57 5.67
C SER A 118 1.36 0.45 6.29
N GLY A 119 0.05 0.22 6.16
CA GLY A 119 -0.94 1.10 6.77
C GLY A 119 -1.13 2.43 6.02
N GLU A 120 -0.70 2.51 4.76
CA GLU A 120 -1.05 3.56 3.81
C GLU A 120 -2.45 3.33 3.24
N PRO A 121 -3.19 4.39 2.89
CA PRO A 121 -4.44 4.25 2.15
C PRO A 121 -4.24 3.60 0.77
N LEU A 122 -5.30 2.99 0.22
CA LEU A 122 -5.26 2.36 -1.11
C LEU A 122 -4.73 3.31 -2.20
N GLY A 123 -3.70 2.87 -2.92
CA GLY A 123 -3.04 3.67 -3.97
C GLY A 123 -1.94 4.61 -3.49
N VAL A 124 -1.80 4.82 -2.17
CA VAL A 124 -0.73 5.61 -1.57
C VAL A 124 0.47 4.71 -1.26
N VAL A 125 1.67 5.19 -1.56
CA VAL A 125 2.94 4.47 -1.32
C VAL A 125 3.59 4.95 -0.03
N ASN A 126 3.60 6.27 0.18
CA ASN A 126 4.15 6.88 1.38
C ASN A 126 3.43 8.19 1.72
N LYS A 127 3.01 8.34 2.98
CA LYS A 127 2.22 9.49 3.46
C LYS A 127 3.04 10.78 3.46
N ALA A 128 4.31 10.72 3.84
CA ALA A 128 5.19 11.88 3.91
C ALA A 128 5.49 12.41 2.51
N SER A 129 5.85 11.54 1.57
CA SER A 129 6.03 11.94 0.17
C SER A 129 4.74 12.44 -0.46
N LEU A 130 3.59 11.82 -0.17
CA LEU A 130 2.29 12.30 -0.68
C LEU A 130 2.03 13.76 -0.27
N VAL A 131 2.32 14.11 0.98
CA VAL A 131 2.08 15.45 1.51
C VAL A 131 3.14 16.46 1.07
N ASN A 132 4.42 16.08 1.06
CA ASN A 132 5.54 17.00 0.83
C ASN A 132 5.88 17.17 -0.67
N GLU A 133 5.65 16.12 -1.46
CA GLU A 133 6.15 15.99 -2.83
C GLU A 133 5.02 15.75 -3.83
N GLY A 134 3.82 15.46 -3.35
CA GLY A 134 2.61 15.40 -4.15
C GLY A 134 2.23 14.01 -4.64
N LEU A 135 1.17 13.98 -5.43
CA LEU A 135 0.52 12.74 -5.87
C LEU A 135 1.45 11.87 -6.73
N THR A 136 2.31 12.47 -7.54
CA THR A 136 3.19 11.74 -8.46
C THR A 136 4.19 10.86 -7.71
N ILE A 137 4.83 11.39 -6.66
CA ILE A 137 5.84 10.63 -5.90
C ILE A 137 5.20 9.78 -4.81
N GLY A 138 4.18 10.29 -4.13
CA GLY A 138 3.58 9.61 -2.98
C GLY A 138 2.54 8.53 -3.31
N SER A 139 2.28 8.23 -4.58
CA SER A 139 1.22 7.31 -4.98
C SER A 139 1.61 6.37 -6.12
N LEU A 140 0.73 5.41 -6.38
CA LEU A 140 0.85 4.46 -7.49
C LEU A 140 0.46 5.06 -8.86
N LEU A 141 0.03 6.32 -8.96
CA LEU A 141 -0.45 6.92 -10.22
C LEU A 141 0.52 6.74 -11.42
N PRO A 142 1.78 7.18 -11.35
CA PRO A 142 2.68 7.03 -12.50
C PRO A 142 3.03 5.57 -12.77
N ILE A 143 3.12 4.76 -11.70
CA ILE A 143 3.48 3.35 -11.74
C ILE A 143 2.41 2.53 -12.47
N VAL A 144 1.15 2.78 -12.14
CA VAL A 144 -0.02 2.14 -12.76
C VAL A 144 -0.14 2.57 -14.22
N ALA A 145 0.02 3.85 -14.51
CA ALA A 145 -0.01 4.36 -15.87
C ALA A 145 1.08 3.70 -16.74
N ASP A 146 2.30 3.60 -16.24
CA ASP A 146 3.40 2.95 -16.95
C ASP A 146 3.19 1.43 -17.11
N ALA A 147 2.68 0.75 -16.07
CA ALA A 147 2.30 -0.66 -16.19
C ALA A 147 1.24 -0.89 -17.29
N GLN A 148 0.21 -0.06 -17.36
CA GLN A 148 -0.82 -0.14 -18.40
C GLN A 148 -0.26 0.15 -19.80
N GLN A 149 0.63 1.13 -19.93
CA GLN A 149 1.34 1.41 -21.19
C GLN A 149 2.20 0.23 -21.65
N ASN A 150 2.68 -0.59 -20.71
CA ASN A 150 3.42 -1.82 -20.98
C ASN A 150 2.50 -3.06 -21.15
N GLY A 151 1.19 -2.85 -21.28
CA GLY A 151 0.22 -3.90 -21.62
C GLY A 151 -0.31 -4.71 -20.43
N TYR A 152 -0.04 -4.28 -19.19
CA TYR A 152 -0.58 -4.94 -18.01
C TYR A 152 -2.01 -4.49 -17.73
N LYS A 153 -2.84 -5.45 -17.35
CA LYS A 153 -3.98 -5.16 -16.47
C LYS A 153 -3.47 -5.02 -15.05
N VAL A 154 -4.15 -4.20 -14.26
CA VAL A 154 -3.70 -3.86 -12.91
C VAL A 154 -4.77 -4.28 -11.90
N LEU A 155 -4.34 -4.77 -10.73
CA LEU A 155 -5.14 -4.91 -9.52
C LEU A 155 -4.34 -4.32 -8.34
N ILE A 156 -4.98 -3.49 -7.53
CA ILE A 156 -4.39 -2.82 -6.37
C ILE A 156 -5.21 -3.20 -5.15
N LEU A 157 -4.52 -3.67 -4.11
CA LEU A 157 -5.10 -3.98 -2.81
C LEU A 157 -4.22 -3.43 -1.68
N ASN A 158 -4.87 -3.12 -0.57
CA ASN A 158 -4.22 -2.73 0.67
C ASN A 158 -4.47 -3.81 1.72
N LEU A 159 -3.41 -4.48 2.14
CA LEU A 159 -3.53 -5.66 3.01
C LEU A 159 -4.02 -5.31 4.42
N TYR A 160 -3.91 -4.06 4.84
CA TYR A 160 -4.27 -3.60 6.19
C TYR A 160 -5.55 -2.78 6.25
N GLU A 161 -6.33 -2.73 5.16
CA GLU A 161 -7.63 -2.08 5.15
C GLU A 161 -8.71 -3.03 5.67
N ASN A 162 -8.61 -3.42 6.94
CA ASN A 162 -9.40 -4.49 7.56
C ASN A 162 -10.42 -4.01 8.63
N ALA A 163 -10.46 -2.71 8.90
CA ALA A 163 -11.40 -2.10 9.83
C ALA A 163 -11.93 -0.76 9.29
N LEU A 164 -13.10 -0.39 9.78
CA LEU A 164 -13.69 0.92 9.54
C LEU A 164 -13.49 1.81 10.78
N VAL A 165 -13.12 3.06 10.54
CA VAL A 165 -13.03 4.13 11.53
C VAL A 165 -14.04 5.21 11.15
N ALA A 166 -14.98 5.52 12.04
CA ALA A 166 -16.09 6.44 11.75
C ALA A 166 -16.85 6.11 10.44
N GLY A 167 -17.01 4.81 10.15
CA GLY A 167 -17.71 4.32 8.96
C GLY A 167 -16.92 4.43 7.64
N GLN A 168 -15.61 4.72 7.68
CA GLN A 168 -14.73 4.73 6.51
C GLN A 168 -13.60 3.72 6.67
N PRO A 169 -13.20 3.01 5.62
CA PRO A 169 -12.08 2.08 5.70
C PRO A 169 -10.80 2.85 5.95
N TRP A 170 -10.04 2.37 6.94
CA TRP A 170 -8.94 3.16 7.43
C TRP A 170 -7.76 2.32 7.91
N PRO A 171 -6.56 2.59 7.40
CA PRO A 171 -5.39 1.79 7.72
C PRO A 171 -4.63 2.26 8.98
N PHE A 172 -4.97 3.45 9.53
CA PHE A 172 -4.33 4.00 10.74
C PHE A 172 -5.35 4.40 11.81
N ILE A 173 -5.60 3.53 12.77
CA ILE A 173 -6.65 3.74 13.75
C ILE A 173 -6.03 4.55 14.91
N PRO A 174 -6.47 5.80 15.17
CA PRO A 174 -6.01 6.50 16.36
C PRO A 174 -6.56 5.79 17.61
N ASP A 175 -5.79 5.80 18.70
CA ASP A 175 -6.11 5.04 19.93
C ASP A 175 -7.48 5.38 20.55
N ASP A 176 -8.04 6.54 20.23
CA ASP A 176 -9.32 7.04 20.74
C ASP A 176 -10.53 6.69 19.88
N PHE A 177 -10.35 5.98 18.75
CA PHE A 177 -11.46 5.58 17.88
C PHE A 177 -11.93 4.15 18.11
N GLU A 178 -13.25 3.98 18.13
CA GLU A 178 -13.87 2.66 18.11
C GLU A 178 -13.65 2.01 16.74
N MET A 179 -13.08 0.80 16.78
CA MET A 179 -12.81 -0.01 15.60
C MET A 179 -14.01 -0.88 15.29
N ASP A 180 -14.43 -0.84 14.04
CA ASP A 180 -15.39 -1.79 13.52
C ASP A 180 -14.70 -2.72 12.51
N PRO A 181 -14.34 -3.96 12.91
CA PRO A 181 -13.74 -4.93 12.01
C PRO A 181 -14.65 -5.23 10.82
N ILE A 182 -14.07 -5.42 9.64
CA ILE A 182 -14.82 -5.77 8.43
C ILE A 182 -15.09 -7.28 8.46
N PRO A 183 -16.35 -7.74 8.57
CA PRO A 183 -16.63 -9.18 8.69
C PRO A 183 -16.11 -9.97 7.48
N GLY A 184 -15.31 -11.01 7.73
CA GLY A 184 -14.69 -11.83 6.68
C GLY A 184 -13.41 -11.23 6.07
N SER A 185 -12.98 -10.06 6.53
CA SER A 185 -11.77 -9.35 6.10
C SER A 185 -11.17 -8.57 7.28
N ASP A 186 -11.33 -9.08 8.50
CA ASP A 186 -11.02 -8.44 9.78
C ASP A 186 -9.54 -8.58 10.18
N THR A 187 -8.79 -9.44 9.49
CA THR A 187 -7.33 -9.54 9.59
C THR A 187 -6.68 -9.37 8.20
N PRO A 188 -5.39 -8.97 8.13
CA PRO A 188 -4.69 -8.89 6.86
C PRO A 188 -4.68 -10.21 6.08
N ASP A 189 -4.53 -11.34 6.78
CA ASP A 189 -4.58 -12.68 6.20
C ASP A 189 -5.97 -13.00 5.61
N ALA A 190 -7.05 -12.71 6.34
CA ALA A 190 -8.42 -12.92 5.87
C ALA A 190 -8.78 -12.00 4.69
N HIS A 191 -8.29 -10.75 4.72
CA HIS A 191 -8.45 -9.82 3.61
C HIS A 191 -7.74 -10.33 2.35
N LEU A 192 -6.45 -10.69 2.48
CA LEU A 192 -5.67 -11.24 1.37
C LEU A 192 -6.34 -12.50 0.81
N GLN A 193 -6.77 -13.41 1.67
CA GLN A 193 -7.49 -14.62 1.25
C GLN A 193 -8.75 -14.27 0.44
N SER A 194 -9.58 -13.33 0.92
CA SER A 194 -10.80 -12.90 0.22
C SER A 194 -10.50 -12.32 -1.16
N VAL A 195 -9.49 -11.44 -1.26
CA VAL A 195 -9.10 -10.86 -2.56
C VAL A 195 -8.57 -11.94 -3.49
N VAL A 196 -7.71 -12.82 -2.99
CA VAL A 196 -7.11 -13.86 -3.82
C VAL A 196 -8.16 -14.83 -4.35
N GLU A 197 -9.02 -15.36 -3.48
CA GLU A 197 -10.01 -16.37 -3.87
C GLU A 197 -11.05 -15.81 -4.85
N VAL A 198 -11.50 -14.58 -4.65
CA VAL A 198 -12.54 -13.97 -5.49
C VAL A 198 -11.97 -13.41 -6.79
N TYR A 199 -10.79 -12.79 -6.74
CA TYR A 199 -10.27 -12.01 -7.87
C TYR A 199 -9.07 -12.69 -8.56
N LEU A 200 -8.01 -13.05 -7.83
CA LEU A 200 -6.79 -13.59 -8.48
C LEU A 200 -6.97 -15.04 -8.94
N ALA A 201 -7.61 -15.88 -8.13
CA ALA A 201 -7.84 -17.29 -8.44
C ALA A 201 -8.79 -17.46 -9.64
N THR A 202 -9.72 -16.52 -9.84
CA THR A 202 -10.71 -16.54 -10.93
C THR A 202 -10.23 -15.81 -12.19
N ALA A 203 -9.18 -14.98 -12.10
CA ALA A 203 -8.65 -14.24 -13.24
C ALA A 203 -8.25 -15.19 -14.39
N ALA A 204 -8.58 -14.86 -15.63
CA ALA A 204 -8.22 -15.65 -16.81
C ALA A 204 -6.72 -15.54 -17.16
N SER A 205 -6.03 -14.51 -16.66
CA SER A 205 -4.60 -14.30 -16.89
C SER A 205 -3.77 -15.49 -16.39
N ARG A 206 -2.86 -15.96 -17.24
CA ARG A 206 -1.84 -16.97 -16.91
C ARG A 206 -0.49 -16.36 -16.54
N ARG A 207 -0.38 -15.03 -16.58
CA ARG A 207 0.85 -14.28 -16.35
C ARG A 207 0.59 -13.23 -15.27
N ILE A 208 0.78 -13.64 -14.02
CA ILE A 208 0.58 -12.79 -12.85
C ILE A 208 1.95 -12.33 -12.35
N HIS A 209 2.12 -11.02 -12.24
CA HIS A 209 3.26 -10.40 -11.60
C HIS A 209 2.79 -9.68 -10.34
N ILE A 210 3.47 -9.92 -9.23
CA ILE A 210 3.09 -9.32 -7.95
C ILE A 210 4.14 -8.30 -7.59
N VAL A 211 3.70 -7.10 -7.20
CA VAL A 211 4.53 -6.04 -6.64
C VAL A 211 4.09 -5.84 -5.20
N THR A 212 4.98 -6.11 -4.26
CA THR A 212 4.71 -5.94 -2.83
C THR A 212 5.54 -4.79 -2.27
N TYR A 213 4.99 -4.11 -1.26
CA TYR A 213 5.70 -3.06 -0.52
C TYR A 213 5.67 -3.36 0.98
N ASN A 214 6.81 -3.18 1.66
CA ASN A 214 6.97 -3.41 3.09
C ASN A 214 6.51 -4.82 3.54
N ASP A 215 5.75 -4.92 4.64
CA ASP A 215 5.30 -6.19 5.24
C ASP A 215 4.30 -6.95 4.36
N GLY A 216 3.78 -6.31 3.31
CA GLY A 216 2.98 -7.00 2.30
C GLY A 216 3.73 -8.11 1.58
N SER A 217 5.07 -8.02 1.55
CA SER A 217 5.94 -9.09 1.04
C SER A 217 5.84 -10.36 1.90
N ARG A 218 5.84 -10.21 3.24
CA ARG A 218 5.72 -11.33 4.17
C ARG A 218 4.34 -11.99 4.04
N LEU A 219 3.27 -11.20 4.16
CA LEU A 219 1.89 -11.71 4.04
C LEU A 219 1.63 -12.44 2.72
N MET A 220 2.09 -11.88 1.60
CA MET A 220 1.92 -12.50 0.29
C MET A 220 2.70 -13.82 0.18
N LEU A 221 3.95 -13.86 0.64
CA LEU A 221 4.76 -15.08 0.60
C LEU A 221 4.22 -16.15 1.54
N ASP A 222 3.78 -15.78 2.75
CA ASP A 222 3.13 -16.67 3.71
C ASP A 222 1.90 -17.32 3.07
N TYR A 223 1.03 -16.51 2.47
CA TYR A 223 -0.15 -17.00 1.75
C TYR A 223 0.22 -17.96 0.62
N LEU A 224 1.14 -17.58 -0.26
CA LEU A 224 1.61 -18.42 -1.38
C LEU A 224 2.26 -19.73 -0.90
N SER A 225 2.87 -19.74 0.28
CA SER A 225 3.48 -20.94 0.87
C SER A 225 2.44 -21.96 1.34
N CYS A 226 1.25 -21.48 1.75
CA CYS A 226 0.15 -22.30 2.25
C CYS A 226 -0.78 -22.83 1.14
N LEU A 227 -0.59 -22.39 -0.11
CA LEU A 227 -1.37 -22.87 -1.26
C LEU A 227 -1.07 -24.35 -1.55
N THR A 228 -1.89 -25.22 -0.96
CA THR A 228 -1.70 -26.67 -0.95
C THR A 228 -2.82 -27.46 -1.64
N ASN A 229 -3.99 -26.84 -1.88
CA ASN A 229 -5.07 -27.46 -2.63
C ASN A 229 -4.90 -27.22 -4.15
N ALA A 230 -5.51 -28.07 -4.99
CA ALA A 230 -5.29 -28.06 -6.44
C ALA A 230 -5.64 -26.70 -7.10
N THR A 231 -6.70 -26.03 -6.64
CA THR A 231 -7.12 -24.71 -7.13
C THR A 231 -6.11 -23.63 -6.76
N ALA A 232 -5.63 -23.64 -5.52
CA ALA A 232 -4.62 -22.73 -5.00
C ALA A 232 -3.26 -22.96 -5.67
N GLN A 233 -2.89 -24.21 -5.99
CA GLN A 233 -1.67 -24.53 -6.73
C GLN A 233 -1.70 -23.91 -8.14
N THR A 234 -2.87 -23.88 -8.81
CA THR A 234 -2.98 -23.22 -10.12
C THR A 234 -2.77 -21.71 -10.08
N LEU A 235 -2.96 -21.05 -8.93
CA LEU A 235 -2.61 -19.64 -8.79
C LEU A 235 -1.09 -19.47 -8.74
N LYS A 236 -0.41 -20.26 -7.89
CA LYS A 236 1.05 -20.21 -7.76
C LYS A 236 1.76 -20.47 -9.09
N ASP A 237 1.23 -21.38 -9.90
CA ASP A 237 1.78 -21.69 -11.23
C ASP A 237 1.61 -20.54 -12.24
N ARG A 238 0.67 -19.62 -12.01
CA ARG A 238 0.45 -18.42 -12.83
C ARG A 238 1.25 -17.21 -12.36
N VAL A 239 1.75 -17.23 -11.11
CA VAL A 239 2.64 -16.19 -10.59
C VAL A 239 4.03 -16.39 -11.17
N GLN A 240 4.38 -15.58 -12.18
CA GLN A 240 5.66 -15.67 -12.86
C GLN A 240 6.78 -14.94 -12.10
N ALA A 241 6.42 -13.85 -11.41
CA ALA A 241 7.38 -13.01 -10.72
C ALA A 241 6.79 -12.28 -9.52
N VAL A 242 7.58 -12.08 -8.48
CA VAL A 242 7.28 -11.24 -7.31
C VAL A 242 8.39 -10.21 -7.13
N ALA A 243 8.06 -8.93 -7.32
CA ALA A 243 8.94 -7.81 -7.00
C ALA A 243 8.62 -7.26 -5.61
N MET A 244 9.57 -7.31 -4.70
CA MET A 244 9.38 -6.91 -3.31
C MET A 244 10.19 -5.65 -3.02
N LEU A 245 9.52 -4.58 -2.60
CA LEU A 245 10.16 -3.31 -2.28
C LEU A 245 10.14 -3.06 -0.78
N ALA A 246 11.31 -2.70 -0.23
CA ALA A 246 11.54 -2.56 1.20
C ALA A 246 11.02 -3.77 2.04
N PRO A 247 11.26 -5.02 1.62
CA PRO A 247 10.67 -6.16 2.32
C PRO A 247 11.24 -6.35 3.72
N THR A 248 10.34 -6.67 4.66
CA THR A 248 10.62 -7.03 6.06
C THR A 248 10.60 -8.55 6.32
N HIS A 249 10.48 -9.37 5.27
CA HIS A 249 10.41 -10.83 5.41
C HIS A 249 11.75 -11.44 5.85
N HIS A 250 11.67 -12.58 6.52
CA HIS A 250 12.81 -13.45 6.84
C HIS A 250 12.41 -14.90 6.63
N PHE A 251 13.32 -15.68 6.05
CA PHE A 251 13.07 -17.07 5.62
C PHE A 251 13.44 -18.12 6.68
N ASP A 252 13.99 -17.70 7.82
CA ASP A 252 14.65 -18.60 8.78
C ASP A 252 13.69 -19.67 9.32
N GLY A 253 13.82 -20.89 8.77
CA GLY A 253 13.03 -22.07 9.12
C GLY A 253 11.53 -22.05 8.76
N GLN A 254 10.99 -20.95 8.21
CA GLN A 254 9.53 -20.79 8.04
C GLN A 254 8.96 -21.57 6.84
N TYR A 255 9.73 -21.71 5.76
CA TYR A 255 9.23 -22.29 4.52
C TYR A 255 9.87 -23.64 4.18
N THR A 256 9.10 -24.46 3.46
CA THR A 256 9.61 -25.74 2.95
C THR A 256 10.75 -25.51 1.93
N PRO A 257 11.73 -26.42 1.82
CA PRO A 257 12.84 -26.26 0.87
C PRO A 257 12.40 -26.10 -0.59
N SER A 258 11.24 -26.65 -0.98
CA SER A 258 10.68 -26.46 -2.32
C SER A 258 10.11 -25.06 -2.51
N PHE A 259 9.45 -24.48 -1.51
CA PHE A 259 8.98 -23.11 -1.56
C PHE A 259 10.13 -22.11 -1.57
N GLN A 260 11.16 -22.31 -0.75
CA GLN A 260 12.36 -21.47 -0.76
C GLN A 260 13.00 -21.42 -2.15
N ARG A 261 13.15 -22.56 -2.83
CA ARG A 261 13.63 -22.63 -4.22
C ARG A 261 12.72 -21.88 -5.20
N TRP A 262 11.40 -21.96 -4.99
CA TRP A 262 10.44 -21.19 -5.80
C TRP A 262 10.63 -19.68 -5.60
N VAL A 263 10.77 -19.20 -4.38
CA VAL A 263 11.03 -17.77 -4.11
C VAL A 263 12.36 -17.34 -4.75
N GLN A 264 13.43 -18.11 -4.61
CA GLN A 264 14.71 -17.79 -5.27
C GLN A 264 14.56 -17.67 -6.80
N ALA A 265 13.72 -18.51 -7.42
CA ALA A 265 13.51 -18.51 -8.85
C ALA A 265 12.57 -17.40 -9.34
N HIS A 266 11.58 -17.01 -8.54
CA HIS A 266 10.47 -16.16 -8.97
C HIS A 266 10.45 -14.77 -8.30
N SER A 267 11.28 -14.51 -7.31
CA SER A 267 11.22 -13.26 -6.56
C SER A 267 12.51 -12.45 -6.65
N ARG A 268 12.39 -11.13 -6.53
CA ARG A 268 13.52 -10.22 -6.33
C ARG A 268 13.12 -9.12 -5.36
N ALA A 269 14.02 -8.78 -4.46
CA ALA A 269 13.84 -7.70 -3.50
C ALA A 269 14.63 -6.46 -3.94
N TRP A 270 14.09 -5.27 -3.68
CA TRP A 270 14.79 -4.00 -3.78
C TRP A 270 14.84 -3.35 -2.40
N ARG A 271 16.01 -2.85 -2.03
CA ARG A 271 16.26 -2.16 -0.76
C ARG A 271 17.05 -0.90 -1.01
N LEU A 272 16.69 0.15 -0.29
CA LEU A 272 17.51 1.36 -0.27
C LEU A 272 18.81 1.08 0.47
N THR A 273 19.87 1.71 0.00
CA THR A 273 21.17 1.69 0.66
C THR A 273 21.72 3.10 0.75
N GLU A 274 22.32 3.40 1.91
CA GLU A 274 23.16 4.57 2.14
C GLU A 274 24.63 4.30 1.77
N ILE A 275 24.95 3.08 1.29
CA ILE A 275 26.32 2.68 0.95
C ILE A 275 26.82 3.48 -0.28
N PRO A 276 28.11 3.84 -0.34
CA PRO A 276 28.70 4.55 -1.48
C PRO A 276 28.37 3.92 -2.83
N THR A 277 28.22 4.79 -3.84
CA THR A 277 27.74 4.55 -5.22
C THR A 277 28.34 3.31 -5.90
N SER A 278 29.53 2.86 -5.48
CA SER A 278 30.22 1.66 -5.99
C SER A 278 29.48 0.34 -5.76
N ALA A 279 28.51 0.29 -4.83
CA ALA A 279 27.70 -0.92 -4.57
C ALA A 279 26.26 -0.82 -5.13
N MET A 280 25.89 0.28 -5.78
CA MET A 280 24.55 0.43 -6.37
C MET A 280 24.34 -0.54 -7.53
N GLY A 281 23.15 -1.13 -7.61
CA GLY A 281 22.82 -2.15 -8.61
C GLY A 281 23.46 -3.51 -8.35
N ALA A 282 24.25 -3.66 -7.29
CA ALA A 282 24.73 -4.97 -6.85
C ALA A 282 23.54 -5.83 -6.41
N ILE A 283 23.52 -7.06 -6.92
CA ILE A 283 22.59 -8.09 -6.47
C ILE A 283 23.31 -8.91 -5.41
N THR A 284 22.79 -8.90 -4.18
CA THR A 284 23.27 -9.74 -3.09
C THR A 284 22.28 -10.86 -2.83
N THR A 285 22.79 -12.08 -2.68
CA THR A 285 22.01 -13.23 -2.23
C THR A 285 22.32 -13.46 -0.76
N ASP A 286 21.36 -13.12 0.10
CA ASP A 286 21.39 -13.47 1.52
C ASP A 286 20.46 -14.66 1.76
N SER A 287 21.02 -15.77 2.24
CA SER A 287 20.26 -16.99 2.52
C SER A 287 19.14 -16.78 3.54
N SER A 288 19.27 -15.79 4.44
CA SER A 288 18.24 -15.45 5.42
C SER A 288 17.01 -14.77 4.81
N HIS A 289 17.13 -14.20 3.62
CA HIS A 289 16.05 -13.57 2.86
C HIS A 289 15.52 -14.46 1.74
N GLY A 290 16.24 -15.54 1.39
CA GLY A 290 15.76 -16.52 0.42
C GLY A 290 15.50 -16.01 -0.99
N CYS A 291 15.93 -14.78 -1.33
CA CYS A 291 15.80 -14.17 -2.65
C CYS A 291 16.99 -13.26 -2.99
N ASP A 292 17.17 -12.99 -4.28
CA ASP A 292 18.08 -11.94 -4.76
C ASP A 292 17.62 -10.56 -4.25
N CYS A 293 18.53 -9.81 -3.64
CA CYS A 293 18.30 -8.44 -3.17
C CYS A 293 19.13 -7.46 -4.00
N GLN A 294 18.49 -6.52 -4.68
CA GLN A 294 19.15 -5.45 -5.42
C GLN A 294 19.18 -4.16 -4.58
N LEU A 295 20.37 -3.59 -4.45
CA LEU A 295 20.54 -2.32 -3.74
C LEU A 295 20.25 -1.13 -4.66
N VAL A 296 19.39 -0.23 -4.18
CA VAL A 296 19.02 1.02 -4.84
C VAL A 296 19.63 2.16 -4.06
N GLY A 297 20.42 2.99 -4.74
CA GLY A 297 20.99 4.17 -4.11
C GLY A 297 19.90 5.18 -3.80
N ALA A 298 19.75 5.54 -2.53
CA ALA A 298 19.19 6.83 -2.18
C ALA A 298 20.29 7.84 -2.53
N GLY A 299 20.07 8.72 -3.51
CA GLY A 299 20.99 9.85 -3.71
C GLY A 299 21.12 10.68 -2.43
N ASP A 300 22.09 11.59 -2.37
CA ASP A 300 22.49 12.33 -1.15
C ASP A 300 21.36 13.09 -0.41
N ASN A 301 20.13 13.15 -0.93
CA ASN A 301 18.96 13.81 -0.35
C ASN A 301 17.62 13.08 -0.52
N THR A 302 17.58 11.81 -0.98
CA THR A 302 16.31 11.07 -1.08
C THR A 302 16.05 10.31 0.21
N SER A 303 14.91 10.57 0.86
CA SER A 303 14.49 9.79 2.02
C SER A 303 14.17 8.34 1.60
N GLY A 304 14.02 7.46 2.60
CA GLY A 304 13.58 6.07 2.43
C GLY A 304 12.30 5.87 1.60
N ASP A 305 11.57 6.95 1.36
CA ASP A 305 10.19 6.98 0.89
C ASP A 305 10.06 6.90 -0.64
N HIS A 306 11.16 7.01 -1.39
CA HIS A 306 11.15 7.05 -2.87
C HIS A 306 11.45 5.73 -3.54
N LEU A 307 11.66 4.66 -2.77
CA LEU A 307 12.17 3.40 -3.30
C LEU A 307 11.38 2.89 -4.50
N LEU A 308 10.05 2.94 -4.44
CA LEU A 308 9.22 2.48 -5.57
C LEU A 308 9.49 3.27 -6.84
N THR A 309 9.45 4.60 -6.77
CA THR A 309 9.69 5.47 -7.92
C THR A 309 11.11 5.31 -8.47
N LEU A 310 12.11 5.19 -7.60
CA LEU A 310 13.51 5.04 -8.00
C LEU A 310 13.80 3.67 -8.62
N ALA A 311 13.23 2.61 -8.07
CA ALA A 311 13.48 1.24 -8.52
C ALA A 311 12.54 0.80 -9.66
N TRP A 312 11.52 1.58 -9.99
CA TRP A 312 10.47 1.18 -10.91
C TRP A 312 10.98 0.72 -12.29
N PRO A 313 11.93 1.43 -12.95
CA PRO A 313 12.45 0.98 -14.23
C PRO A 313 13.05 -0.43 -14.18
N GLU A 314 13.85 -0.72 -13.15
CA GLU A 314 14.48 -2.03 -12.94
C GLU A 314 13.47 -3.10 -12.51
N VAL A 315 12.48 -2.72 -11.67
CA VAL A 315 11.37 -3.60 -11.29
C VAL A 315 10.59 -4.02 -12.52
N LEU A 316 10.16 -3.07 -13.35
CA LEU A 316 9.40 -3.36 -14.56
C LEU A 316 10.21 -4.18 -15.56
N GLN A 317 11.50 -3.88 -15.72
CA GLN A 317 12.41 -4.69 -16.55
C GLN A 317 12.49 -6.13 -16.04
N TYR A 318 12.67 -6.33 -14.73
CA TYR A 318 12.70 -7.66 -14.12
C TYR A 318 11.39 -8.41 -14.37
N LEU A 319 10.24 -7.82 -14.08
CA LEU A 319 8.93 -8.45 -14.27
C LEU A 319 8.72 -8.85 -15.73
N ARG A 320 9.03 -7.97 -16.68
CA ARG A 320 8.93 -8.26 -18.12
C ARG A 320 9.87 -9.38 -18.57
N SER A 321 11.07 -9.48 -17.99
CA SER A 321 12.01 -10.57 -18.32
C SER A 321 11.50 -11.96 -17.91
N ARG A 322 10.55 -12.03 -16.98
CA ARG A 322 9.89 -13.26 -16.51
C ARG A 322 8.63 -13.62 -17.31
N ALA A 323 8.26 -12.80 -18.29
CA ALA A 323 7.10 -13.01 -19.16
C ALA A 323 7.41 -13.86 -20.42
N LEU A 324 8.67 -14.30 -20.58
CA LEU A 324 9.19 -15.10 -21.70
C LEU A 324 9.28 -16.59 -21.35
#